data_AF-A0A924RNX0-F1
#
_entry.id   AF-A0A924RNX0-F1
#
_cell.length_a   1.000
_cell.length_b   1.000
_cell.length_c   1.000
_cell.angle_alpha   90.00
_cell.angle_beta   90.00
_cell.angle_gamma   90.00
#
_symmetry.space_group_name_H-M   'P 1'
#
loop_
_entity.id
_entity.type
_entity.pdbx_description
1 polymer ?
#
loop_
_entity_poly.entity_id
_entity_poly.type
_entity_poly.pdbx_seq_one_letter_code
_entity_poly.pdbx_strand_id
1 'polypeptide(L)'
;MMHAPDLPAGYSTRLPTGSDAADVLHIVGTCEAAEGGKVQIDLEDILSDWRRPGFDVASDGVFVVDKAGAPAGYAELFAGRAEGTVLPAHCGRGIGIWL
;
A
#
# COMPACT_ATOMS: atom_id res chain seq x y z
N MET A 1 -1.59 -23.86 10.76
CA MET A 1 -2.16 -22.62 10.18
C MET A 1 -1.49 -21.46 10.88
N MET A 2 -0.76 -20.60 10.17
CA MET A 2 -0.30 -19.33 10.74
C MET A 2 -1.48 -18.36 10.68
N HIS A 3 -1.86 -17.79 11.81
CA HIS A 3 -2.80 -16.68 11.85
C HIS A 3 -2.00 -15.41 11.54
N ALA A 4 -2.54 -14.53 10.69
CA ALA A 4 -1.94 -13.21 10.51
C ALA A 4 -1.90 -12.51 11.89
N PRO A 5 -0.83 -11.78 12.22
CA PRO A 5 -0.83 -11.00 13.46
C PRO A 5 -1.95 -9.95 13.43
N ASP A 6 -2.35 -9.46 14.59
CA ASP A 6 -3.25 -8.31 14.65
C ASP A 6 -2.58 -7.04 14.11
N LEU A 7 -3.38 -6.13 13.56
CA LEU A 7 -2.88 -4.82 13.14
C LEU A 7 -2.38 -4.05 14.39
N PRO A 8 -1.18 -3.44 14.35
CA PRO A 8 -0.65 -2.72 15.50
C PRO A 8 -1.58 -1.59 15.98
N ALA A 9 -1.63 -1.38 17.30
CA ALA A 9 -2.49 -0.36 17.89
C ALA A 9 -2.17 1.04 17.34
N GLY A 10 -3.23 1.81 17.03
CA GLY A 10 -3.09 3.13 16.43
C GLY A 10 -3.08 3.15 14.90
N TYR A 11 -3.28 1.99 14.28
CA TYR A 11 -3.58 1.87 12.87
C TYR A 11 -4.97 1.28 12.66
N SER A 12 -5.56 1.58 11.52
CA SER A 12 -6.77 0.95 11.00
C SER A 12 -6.61 0.68 9.51
N THR A 13 -7.53 -0.07 8.92
CA THR A 13 -7.57 -0.30 7.48
C THR A 13 -8.73 0.43 6.83
N ARG A 14 -8.57 0.74 5.54
CA ARG A 14 -9.68 1.15 4.67
C ARG A 14 -9.51 0.54 3.29
N LEU A 15 -10.64 0.36 2.60
CA LEU A 15 -10.61 0.00 1.18
C LEU A 15 -10.13 1.21 0.36
N PRO A 16 -9.30 0.98 -0.66
CA PRO A 16 -8.97 1.98 -1.66
C PRO A 16 -10.17 2.31 -2.55
N THR A 17 -10.06 3.43 -3.22
CA THR A 17 -10.92 3.89 -4.30
C THR A 17 -10.06 4.28 -5.50
N GLY A 18 -10.68 4.42 -6.67
CA GLY A 18 -9.98 4.89 -7.87
C GLY A 18 -9.31 6.27 -7.72
N SER A 19 -9.73 7.07 -6.73
CA SER A 19 -9.13 8.38 -6.44
C SER A 19 -7.84 8.30 -5.62
N ASP A 20 -7.50 7.13 -5.06
CA ASP A 20 -6.33 6.96 -4.19
C ASP A 20 -5.03 6.69 -4.96
N ALA A 21 -5.04 6.71 -6.29
CA ALA A 21 -3.84 6.42 -7.10
C ALA A 21 -2.65 7.34 -6.75
N ALA A 22 -2.92 8.62 -6.44
CA ALA A 22 -1.90 9.56 -6.01
C ALA A 22 -1.32 9.24 -4.62
N ASP A 23 -2.14 8.69 -3.71
CA ASP A 23 -1.69 8.26 -2.40
C ASP A 23 -0.82 7.00 -2.50
N VAL A 24 -1.17 6.05 -3.38
CA VAL A 24 -0.32 4.88 -3.67
C VAL A 24 1.01 5.32 -4.29
N LEU A 25 0.97 6.22 -5.28
CA LEU A 25 2.18 6.81 -5.85
C LEU A 25 3.06 7.44 -4.77
N HIS A 26 2.47 8.20 -3.84
CA HIS A 26 3.21 8.81 -2.75
C HIS A 26 3.92 7.76 -1.88
N ILE A 27 3.23 6.67 -1.53
CA ILE A 27 3.81 5.58 -0.74
C ILE A 27 4.99 4.93 -1.46
N VAL A 28 4.76 4.45 -2.69
CA VAL A 28 5.76 3.70 -3.47
C VAL A 28 6.95 4.60 -3.80
N GLY A 29 6.70 5.81 -4.32
CA GLY A 29 7.76 6.75 -4.67
C GLY A 29 8.58 7.20 -3.46
N THR A 30 7.98 7.36 -2.29
CA THR A 30 8.74 7.67 -1.06
C THR A 30 9.68 6.53 -0.67
N CYS A 31 9.25 5.27 -0.84
CA CYS A 31 10.11 4.11 -0.60
C CYS A 31 11.24 4.00 -1.65
N GLU A 32 10.94 4.18 -2.93
CA GLU A 32 11.95 4.20 -4.00
C GLU A 32 13.02 5.27 -3.75
N ALA A 33 12.60 6.48 -3.35
CA ALA A 33 13.52 7.54 -3.01
C ALA A 33 14.39 7.21 -1.78
N ALA A 34 13.82 6.55 -0.77
CA ALA A 34 14.56 6.15 0.43
C ALA A 34 15.60 5.06 0.15
N GLU A 35 15.30 4.12 -0.74
CA GLU A 35 16.16 2.96 -1.05
C GLU A 35 17.15 3.24 -2.18
N GLY A 36 16.68 3.88 -3.26
CA GLY A 36 17.42 4.10 -4.51
C GLY A 36 17.85 5.56 -4.75
N GLY A 37 17.47 6.49 -3.86
CA GLY A 37 17.83 7.90 -3.96
C GLY A 37 17.07 8.69 -5.04
N LYS A 38 16.11 8.06 -5.72
CA LYS A 38 15.27 8.69 -6.76
C LYS A 38 13.92 7.98 -6.85
N VAL A 39 12.89 8.74 -7.22
CA VAL A 39 11.59 8.19 -7.63
C VAL A 39 11.70 7.76 -9.09
N GLN A 40 11.30 6.54 -9.40
CA GLN A 40 11.27 5.97 -10.74
C GLN A 40 9.84 5.76 -11.26
N ILE A 41 8.91 5.45 -10.36
CA ILE A 41 7.49 5.28 -10.67
C ILE A 41 6.78 6.63 -10.91
N ASP A 42 5.76 6.64 -11.76
CA ASP A 42 4.85 7.76 -11.92
C ASP A 42 3.38 7.38 -11.71
N LEU A 43 2.48 8.36 -11.86
CA LEU A 43 1.04 8.13 -11.64
C LEU A 43 0.43 7.21 -12.72
N GLU A 44 0.93 7.27 -13.95
CA GLU A 44 0.41 6.45 -15.04
C GLU A 44 0.81 4.99 -14.87
N ASP A 45 1.95 4.70 -14.25
CA ASP A 45 2.32 3.33 -13.85
C ASP A 45 1.24 2.73 -12.91
N ILE A 46 0.87 3.46 -11.85
CA ILE A 46 -0.19 3.03 -10.91
C ILE A 46 -1.53 2.86 -11.63
N LEU A 47 -1.93 3.84 -12.43
CA LEU A 47 -3.20 3.79 -13.14
C LEU A 47 -3.24 2.67 -14.18
N SER A 48 -2.12 2.38 -14.85
CA SER A 48 -2.00 1.28 -15.80
C SER A 48 -2.17 -0.06 -15.11
N ASP A 49 -1.57 -0.22 -13.93
CA ASP A 49 -1.75 -1.39 -13.08
C ASP A 49 -3.21 -1.56 -12.64
N TRP A 50 -3.90 -0.49 -12.29
CA TRP A 50 -5.32 -0.57 -11.91
C TRP A 50 -6.26 -0.82 -13.08
N ARG A 51 -5.82 -0.55 -14.32
CA ARG A 51 -6.58 -0.84 -15.54
C ARG A 51 -6.36 -2.26 -16.06
N ARG A 52 -5.50 -3.06 -15.43
CA ARG A 52 -5.27 -4.47 -15.80
C ARG A 52 -6.61 -5.22 -15.77
N PRO A 53 -6.94 -6.03 -16.81
CA PRO A 53 -8.20 -6.74 -16.84
C PRO A 53 -8.42 -7.62 -15.61
N GLY A 54 -9.56 -7.43 -14.95
CA GLY A 54 -9.96 -8.20 -13.77
C GLY A 54 -9.39 -7.71 -12.45
N PHE A 55 -8.58 -6.66 -12.44
CA PHE A 55 -8.16 -5.98 -11.21
C PHE A 55 -9.25 -4.98 -10.77
N ASP A 56 -9.62 -5.04 -9.49
CA ASP A 56 -10.46 -4.03 -8.83
C ASP A 56 -9.80 -3.58 -7.54
N VAL A 57 -9.32 -2.34 -7.51
CA VAL A 57 -8.60 -1.79 -6.36
C VAL A 57 -9.40 -1.85 -5.06
N ALA A 58 -10.74 -1.79 -5.13
CA ALA A 58 -11.59 -1.81 -3.94
C ALA A 58 -11.67 -3.21 -3.30
N SER A 59 -11.50 -4.28 -4.09
CA SER A 59 -11.50 -5.67 -3.59
C SER A 59 -10.11 -6.26 -3.45
N ASP A 60 -9.17 -5.81 -4.27
CA ASP A 60 -7.83 -6.37 -4.39
C ASP A 60 -6.78 -5.58 -3.60
N GLY A 61 -7.12 -4.37 -3.15
CA GLY A 61 -6.22 -3.49 -2.41
C GLY A 61 -6.66 -3.20 -0.97
N VAL A 62 -5.71 -2.80 -0.13
CA VAL A 62 -5.93 -2.34 1.24
C VAL A 62 -4.96 -1.22 1.60
N PHE A 63 -5.48 -0.15 2.21
CA PHE A 63 -4.65 0.82 2.92
C PHE A 63 -4.58 0.50 4.40
N VAL A 64 -3.40 0.66 4.98
CA VAL A 64 -3.22 0.86 6.42
C VAL A 64 -3.07 2.35 6.65
N VAL A 65 -3.88 2.91 7.53
CA VAL A 65 -3.89 4.33 7.88
C VAL A 65 -3.61 4.53 9.36
N ASP A 66 -2.98 5.65 9.71
CA ASP A 66 -2.74 6.03 11.09
C ASP A 66 -4.01 6.58 11.79
N LYS A 67 -3.88 7.00 13.06
CA LYS A 67 -4.99 7.58 13.84
C LYS A 67 -5.60 8.85 13.23
N ALA A 68 -4.85 9.58 12.40
CA ALA A 68 -5.33 10.77 11.72
C ALA A 68 -5.97 10.44 10.36
N GLY A 69 -5.94 9.16 9.94
CA GLY A 69 -6.44 8.70 8.65
C GLY A 69 -5.43 8.85 7.52
N ALA A 70 -4.17 9.23 7.82
CA ALA A 70 -3.13 9.36 6.81
C ALA A 70 -2.59 7.98 6.40
N PRO A 71 -2.28 7.73 5.12
CA PRO A 71 -1.72 6.46 4.68
C PRO A 71 -0.38 6.16 5.36
N ALA A 72 -0.24 4.94 5.86
CA ALA A 72 1.00 4.39 6.44
C ALA A 72 1.57 3.23 5.61
N GLY A 73 0.73 2.56 4.83
CA GLY A 73 1.10 1.54 3.88
C GLY A 73 -0.06 1.16 2.97
N TYR A 74 0.26 0.47 1.89
CA TYR A 74 -0.68 -0.05 0.91
C TYR A 74 -0.24 -1.46 0.50
N ALA A 75 -1.18 -2.35 0.27
CA ALA A 75 -0.93 -3.63 -0.38
C ALA A 75 -2.04 -3.98 -1.36
N GLU A 76 -1.69 -4.79 -2.35
CA GLU A 76 -2.63 -5.43 -3.26
C GLU A 76 -2.33 -6.92 -3.44
N LEU A 77 -3.38 -7.71 -3.67
CA LEU A 77 -3.30 -9.12 -4.01
C LEU A 77 -4.03 -9.35 -5.33
N PHE A 78 -3.29 -9.64 -6.39
CA PHE A 78 -3.87 -9.91 -7.69
C PHE A 78 -3.27 -11.16 -8.32
N ALA A 79 -4.14 -12.03 -8.85
CA ALA A 79 -3.76 -13.27 -9.52
C ALA A 79 -2.74 -14.14 -8.74
N GLY A 80 -2.84 -14.16 -7.40
CA GLY A 80 -1.95 -14.93 -6.53
C GLY A 80 -0.60 -14.29 -6.22
N ARG A 81 -0.37 -13.04 -6.65
CA ARG A 81 0.80 -12.23 -6.28
C ARG A 81 0.38 -11.10 -5.35
N ALA A 82 1.05 -11.00 -4.21
CA ALA A 82 0.92 -9.89 -3.28
C ALA A 82 2.04 -8.87 -3.50
N GLU A 83 1.70 -7.59 -3.46
CA GLU A 83 2.64 -6.48 -3.38
C GLU A 83 2.25 -5.61 -2.19
N GLY A 84 3.23 -5.21 -1.38
CA GLY A 84 3.00 -4.45 -0.16
C GLY A 84 4.10 -3.45 0.07
N THR A 85 3.74 -2.25 0.52
CA THR A 85 4.69 -1.17 0.79
C THR A 85 4.27 -0.44 2.05
N VAL A 86 5.24 -0.22 2.95
CA VAL A 86 5.07 0.57 4.18
C VAL A 86 5.95 1.79 4.08
N LEU A 87 5.39 2.97 4.35
CA LEU A 87 6.15 4.22 4.35
C LEU A 87 7.32 4.14 5.35
N PRO A 88 8.51 4.69 5.03
CA PRO A 88 9.69 4.57 5.88
C PRO A 88 9.48 5.07 7.32
N ALA A 89 8.67 6.11 7.52
CA ALA A 89 8.33 6.65 8.84
C ALA A 89 7.54 5.68 9.74
N HIS A 90 6.93 4.65 9.14
CA HIS A 90 6.11 3.64 9.80
C HIS A 90 6.73 2.24 9.80
N CYS A 91 7.93 2.07 9.22
CA CYS A 91 8.68 0.82 9.29
C CYS A 91 9.04 0.42 10.73
N GLY A 92 9.24 -0.89 10.96
CA GLY A 92 9.59 -1.44 12.28
C GLY A 92 8.44 -1.48 13.30
N ARG A 93 7.21 -1.18 12.89
CA ARG A 93 6.02 -1.14 13.77
C ARG A 93 5.09 -2.35 13.64
N GLY A 94 5.44 -3.31 12.78
CA GLY A 94 4.65 -4.52 12.54
C GLY A 94 3.66 -4.45 11.38
N ILE A 95 3.50 -3.29 10.72
CA ILE A 95 2.58 -3.12 9.58
C ILE A 95 2.92 -4.09 8.44
N GLY A 96 4.20 -4.20 8.07
CA GLY A 96 4.63 -5.09 6.98
C GLY A 96 4.62 -6.59 7.32
N ILE A 97 4.36 -6.98 8.57
CA ILE A 97 4.10 -8.39 8.94
C ILE A 97 2.58 -8.67 8.84
N TRP A 98 1.77 -7.62 8.98
CA TRP A 98 0.32 -7.69 8.85
C TRP A 98 -0.13 -7.70 7.38
N LEU A 99 0.47 -6.84 6.55
CA LEU A 99 0.32 -6.84 5.08
C LEU A 99 0.90 -8.12 4.47
#